data_AF-A0A553HXC9-F1
#
_entry.id   AF-A0A553HXC9-F1
#
_cell.length_a   1.000
_cell.length_b   1.000
_cell.length_c   1.000
_cell.angle_alpha   90.00
_cell.angle_beta   90.00
_cell.angle_gamma   90.00
#
_symmetry.space_group_name_H-M   'P 1'
#
loop_
_entity.id
_entity.type
_entity.pdbx_description
1 polymer ?
#
loop_
_entity_poly.entity_id
_entity_poly.type
_entity_poly.pdbx_seq_one_letter_code
_entity_poly.pdbx_strand_id
1 'polypeptide(L)'
;MVAQGGRDSWWRADLKNKQYDVFGDAYDDTIYRRLEKAWTKDITTTPYLDWVKNLSESGWIHLRPLADFMFVGATPQLWGDLDPNQGPGKDKEVTSGDEITRRARERERRFAKTNVCRLDYYPNEVKKESFASAQDLQTSLDERIADEIEFRLYVIEDLSRDVIEAFGQKYKIEPDFWRAHIMDFAWSNVRDRWRNPPLLDIVSRHQNWMQLRYVTARYFDANDKSSRKEKSSFTEAAEEAAKFNIFRRVDDDLSNKSYWDKEGAIVGLTRSRATFWLQPSGPQKSTPVDPTVTKGVPLWRGRRTLWPTPEYGQTSPSSPPQQDNFFDHFVFWAQQTKLYPNCEIDHYSKAHVPMQVLLHFVVSEWLTMSDYIKARLNQLDWEIVKPEFFGRGKKGVNDMLEKLHMWRRLVPLYREMVSETIRHTEQFSGRIRMPMTSCKSTDDGKHMLISHYILDLAHVKSQLEEYQNRIDQITSVVTAVISIDNSRRGLQDNRNIGRLTWLATFFIPLSLVAGILSMQSNVADISRNTFVVYFATSLPLGIVIAVAALTLSFSRSLTQHLVKFKGAVWNLRPHQKSH
;
A
#
# COMPACT_ATOMS: atom_id res chain seq x y z
N MET A 1 -17.19 19.23 23.69
CA MET A 1 -16.34 18.04 23.86
C MET A 1 -15.98 17.50 22.48
N VAL A 2 -14.84 17.93 21.94
CA VAL A 2 -14.31 17.46 20.66
C VAL A 2 -13.80 16.04 20.89
N ALA A 3 -14.40 15.07 20.21
CA ALA A 3 -13.90 13.70 20.20
C ALA A 3 -12.44 13.74 19.75
N GLN A 4 -11.52 13.33 20.62
CA GLN A 4 -10.16 12.98 20.23
C GLN A 4 -10.27 11.82 19.25
N GLY A 5 -10.30 12.15 17.96
CA GLY A 5 -10.34 11.17 16.88
C GLY A 5 -9.11 10.27 16.99
N GLY A 6 -9.35 8.98 17.18
CA GLY A 6 -8.32 7.97 16.99
C GLY A 6 -7.73 8.17 15.59
N ARG A 7 -6.45 8.51 15.53
CA ARG A 7 -5.69 8.49 14.27
C ARG A 7 -5.53 7.02 13.91
N ASP A 8 -6.38 6.52 13.02
CA ASP A 8 -6.14 5.25 12.33
C ASP A 8 -4.77 5.37 11.65
N SER A 9 -3.88 4.45 11.99
CA SER A 9 -2.46 4.49 11.62
C SER A 9 -2.25 4.38 10.10
N TRP A 10 -3.26 3.86 9.39
CA TRP A 10 -3.31 3.81 7.93
C TRP A 10 -3.90 5.08 7.30
N TRP A 11 -4.69 5.81 8.08
CA TRP A 11 -5.37 7.03 7.66
C TRP A 11 -4.61 8.28 8.10
N ARG A 12 -3.69 8.71 7.24
CA ARG A 12 -3.11 10.05 7.31
C ARG A 12 -4.13 11.09 6.86
N ALA A 13 -4.90 11.62 7.82
CA ALA A 13 -5.92 12.64 7.58
C ALA A 13 -5.37 13.92 6.93
N ASP A 14 -4.10 14.20 7.14
CA ASP A 14 -3.26 15.23 6.51
C ASP A 14 -3.06 15.00 5.01
N LEU A 15 -3.06 13.74 4.57
CA LEU A 15 -2.96 13.33 3.16
C LEU A 15 -4.34 13.04 2.53
N LYS A 16 -5.43 13.37 3.22
CA LYS A 16 -6.76 13.27 2.62
C LYS A 16 -6.79 14.18 1.38
N ASN A 17 -7.33 13.70 0.26
CA ASN A 17 -7.74 14.53 -0.89
C ASN A 17 -8.85 15.55 -0.52
N LYS A 18 -8.99 15.97 0.75
CA LYS A 18 -9.88 17.06 1.16
C LYS A 18 -9.44 18.41 0.60
N GLN A 19 -8.29 18.47 -0.05
CA GLN A 19 -7.83 19.65 -0.78
C GLN A 19 -8.52 19.82 -2.14
N TYR A 20 -9.74 19.29 -2.38
CA TYR A 20 -10.55 19.71 -3.53
C TYR A 20 -10.79 21.23 -3.54
N ASP A 21 -10.83 21.85 -2.35
CA ASP A 21 -10.92 23.32 -2.22
C ASP A 21 -9.64 24.05 -2.66
N VAL A 22 -8.53 23.32 -2.83
CA VAL A 22 -7.22 23.81 -3.25
C VAL A 22 -6.93 23.43 -4.70
N PHE A 23 -7.26 22.19 -5.10
CA PHE A 23 -6.91 21.56 -6.38
C PHE A 23 -8.07 21.34 -7.35
N GLY A 24 -9.31 21.57 -6.92
CA GLY A 24 -10.53 21.26 -7.68
C GLY A 24 -10.90 19.77 -7.62
N ASP A 25 -12.11 19.43 -8.03
CA ASP A 25 -12.58 18.06 -8.13
C ASP A 25 -12.92 17.63 -9.57
N ALA A 26 -13.33 16.38 -9.75
CA ALA A 26 -13.63 15.79 -11.07
C ALA A 26 -14.88 16.38 -11.76
N TYR A 27 -15.71 17.13 -11.04
CA TYR A 27 -17.00 17.62 -11.49
C TYR A 27 -17.06 19.16 -11.58
N ASP A 28 -16.11 19.87 -10.98
CA ASP A 28 -15.98 21.32 -11.01
C ASP A 28 -14.56 21.75 -11.42
N ASP A 29 -14.48 22.35 -12.61
CA ASP A 29 -13.24 22.85 -13.21
C ASP A 29 -12.88 24.29 -12.78
N THR A 30 -13.70 25.00 -12.00
CA THR A 30 -13.45 26.42 -11.65
C THR A 30 -12.11 26.63 -10.94
N ILE A 31 -11.85 25.85 -9.88
CA ILE A 31 -10.60 25.88 -9.12
C ILE A 31 -9.44 25.42 -10.00
N TYR A 32 -9.66 24.38 -10.80
CA TYR A 32 -8.65 23.83 -11.69
C TYR A 32 -8.17 24.86 -12.70
N ARG A 33 -9.07 25.53 -13.43
CA ARG A 33 -8.70 26.50 -14.48
C ARG A 33 -7.90 27.67 -13.91
N ARG A 34 -8.08 28.02 -12.63
CA ARG A 34 -7.24 29.00 -11.93
C ARG A 34 -5.82 28.48 -11.71
N LEU A 35 -5.67 27.23 -11.26
CA LEU A 35 -4.35 26.61 -11.04
C LEU A 35 -3.62 26.32 -12.34
N GLU A 36 -4.32 25.81 -13.35
CA GLU A 36 -3.77 25.56 -14.68
C GLU A 36 -3.13 26.83 -15.27
N LYS A 37 -3.81 27.99 -15.11
CA LYS A 37 -3.26 29.29 -15.46
C LYS A 37 -2.00 29.62 -14.66
N ALA A 38 -1.95 29.30 -13.37
CA ALA A 38 -0.75 29.51 -12.55
C ALA A 38 0.41 28.62 -13.01
N TRP A 39 0.16 27.36 -13.35
CA TRP A 39 1.18 26.43 -13.80
C TRP A 39 1.79 26.82 -15.15
N THR A 40 0.97 27.38 -16.05
CA THR A 40 1.34 27.73 -17.43
C THR A 40 2.14 29.04 -17.53
N LYS A 41 1.97 30.00 -16.61
CA LYS A 41 2.51 31.37 -16.73
C LYS A 41 4.02 31.46 -16.99
N ASP A 42 4.79 30.57 -16.38
CA ASP A 42 6.25 30.68 -16.33
C ASP A 42 6.96 29.62 -17.19
N ILE A 43 6.23 28.93 -18.08
CA ILE A 43 6.76 27.78 -18.82
C ILE A 43 6.73 28.03 -20.32
N THR A 44 7.89 27.93 -20.95
CA THR A 44 8.01 27.73 -22.40
C THR A 44 7.43 26.38 -22.76
N THR A 45 6.32 26.38 -23.49
CA THR A 45 5.67 25.15 -23.90
C THR A 45 6.52 24.44 -24.95
N THR A 46 6.52 23.11 -24.86
CA THR A 46 7.24 22.22 -25.76
C THR A 46 6.25 21.51 -26.68
N PRO A 47 6.63 21.13 -27.92
CA PRO A 47 5.69 20.66 -28.93
C PRO A 47 4.81 19.46 -28.50
N TYR A 48 5.38 18.48 -27.81
CA TYR A 48 4.67 17.31 -27.34
C TYR A 48 3.77 17.65 -26.13
N LEU A 49 4.24 18.47 -25.18
CA LEU A 49 3.40 19.00 -24.10
C LEU A 49 2.17 19.77 -24.63
N ASP A 50 2.35 20.66 -25.60
CA ASP A 50 1.26 21.41 -26.22
C ASP A 50 0.27 20.47 -26.90
N TRP A 51 0.77 19.44 -27.58
CA TRP A 51 -0.07 18.42 -28.18
C TRP A 51 -0.88 17.63 -27.14
N VAL A 52 -0.26 17.16 -26.06
CA VAL A 52 -0.96 16.46 -24.96
C VAL A 52 -2.02 17.36 -24.32
N LYS A 53 -1.70 18.65 -24.13
CA LYS A 53 -2.66 19.64 -23.61
C LYS A 53 -3.86 19.77 -24.54
N ASN A 54 -3.64 19.98 -25.84
CA ASN A 54 -4.71 20.10 -26.83
C ASN A 54 -5.58 18.84 -26.91
N LEU A 55 -5.00 17.65 -26.78
CA LEU A 55 -5.76 16.39 -26.68
C LEU A 55 -6.65 16.37 -25.43
N SER A 56 -6.10 16.77 -24.29
CA SER A 56 -6.86 16.80 -23.03
C SER A 56 -8.05 17.77 -23.06
N GLU A 57 -7.96 18.84 -23.86
CA GLU A 57 -9.02 19.82 -24.04
C GLU A 57 -10.05 19.43 -25.10
N SER A 58 -9.65 18.66 -26.13
CA SER A 58 -10.51 18.26 -27.25
C SER A 58 -11.39 17.03 -26.98
N GLY A 59 -11.17 16.31 -25.89
CA GLY A 59 -12.04 15.19 -25.47
C GLY A 59 -11.35 14.09 -24.65
N TRP A 60 -10.02 14.00 -24.69
CA TRP A 60 -9.25 13.01 -23.92
C TRP A 60 -8.97 13.52 -22.51
N ILE A 61 -10.03 13.81 -21.75
CA ILE A 61 -9.92 14.42 -20.41
C ILE A 61 -9.05 13.61 -19.45
N HIS A 62 -8.98 12.29 -19.62
CA HIS A 62 -8.10 11.43 -18.84
C HIS A 62 -6.62 11.77 -19.04
N LEU A 63 -6.20 12.42 -20.13
CA LEU A 63 -4.80 12.84 -20.32
C LEU A 63 -4.42 14.11 -19.57
N ARG A 64 -5.40 14.86 -19.04
CA ARG A 64 -5.18 16.10 -18.29
C ARG A 64 -4.14 15.96 -17.15
N PRO A 65 -4.18 14.91 -16.30
CA PRO A 65 -3.18 14.74 -15.25
C PRO A 65 -1.75 14.52 -15.76
N LEU A 66 -1.56 14.04 -17.00
CA LEU A 66 -0.23 13.98 -17.62
C LEU A 66 0.25 15.37 -18.03
N ALA A 67 -0.62 16.17 -18.67
CA ALA A 67 -0.30 17.56 -18.99
C ALA A 67 0.02 18.35 -17.70
N ASP A 68 -0.81 18.21 -16.68
CA ASP A 68 -0.61 18.85 -15.37
C ASP A 68 0.73 18.40 -14.74
N PHE A 69 1.06 17.11 -14.81
CA PHE A 69 2.34 16.58 -14.36
C PHE A 69 3.54 17.22 -15.09
N MET A 70 3.44 17.38 -16.40
CA MET A 70 4.49 18.00 -17.21
C MET A 70 4.64 19.50 -16.94
N PHE A 71 3.54 20.23 -16.69
CA PHE A 71 3.60 21.65 -16.30
C PHE A 71 4.11 21.85 -14.86
N VAL A 72 3.81 20.94 -13.94
CA VAL A 72 4.25 21.06 -12.54
C VAL A 72 5.67 20.51 -12.35
N GLY A 73 6.04 19.45 -13.08
CA GLY A 73 7.29 18.70 -12.97
C GLY A 73 7.20 17.50 -12.02
N ALA A 74 6.05 17.33 -11.39
CA ALA A 74 5.70 16.22 -10.50
C ALA A 74 4.17 16.14 -10.40
N THR A 75 3.64 15.30 -9.51
CA THR A 75 2.18 15.28 -9.30
C THR A 75 1.64 16.63 -8.85
N PRO A 76 0.47 17.07 -9.36
CA PRO A 76 -0.10 18.38 -9.05
C PRO A 76 -0.28 18.66 -7.55
N GLN A 77 -0.44 17.61 -6.74
CA GLN A 77 -0.53 17.70 -5.27
C GLN A 77 0.68 18.38 -4.61
N LEU A 78 1.85 18.34 -5.26
CA LEU A 78 3.07 18.99 -4.78
C LEU A 78 3.16 20.46 -5.19
N TRP A 79 2.19 21.01 -5.93
CA TRP A 79 2.25 22.40 -6.39
C TRP A 79 2.41 23.40 -5.24
N GLY A 80 1.72 23.20 -4.11
CA GLY A 80 1.86 24.09 -2.94
C GLY A 80 3.28 24.14 -2.36
N ASP A 81 4.10 23.14 -2.62
CA ASP A 81 5.50 23.07 -2.19
C ASP A 81 6.48 23.53 -3.29
N LEU A 82 6.04 23.54 -4.55
CA LEU A 82 6.84 23.86 -5.73
C LEU A 82 6.57 25.27 -6.30
N ASP A 83 5.41 25.86 -5.99
CA ASP A 83 5.04 27.20 -6.44
C ASP A 83 6.01 28.23 -5.82
N PRO A 84 6.80 28.94 -6.65
CA PRO A 84 7.75 29.92 -6.15
C PRO A 84 7.07 31.13 -5.50
N ASN A 85 5.82 31.43 -5.87
CA ASN A 85 5.13 32.66 -5.47
C ASN A 85 4.11 32.42 -4.34
N GLN A 86 3.54 31.21 -4.22
CA GLN A 86 2.55 30.86 -3.20
C GLN A 86 3.01 29.69 -2.33
N GLY A 87 2.92 29.86 -1.00
CA GLY A 87 3.26 28.84 -0.03
C GLY A 87 2.13 27.82 0.19
N PRO A 88 2.36 26.76 0.99
CA PRO A 88 1.35 25.76 1.29
C PRO A 88 0.25 26.36 2.18
N GLY A 89 -0.93 26.58 1.58
CA GLY A 89 -2.14 27.09 2.24
C GLY A 89 -2.79 28.25 1.48
N LYS A 90 -4.11 28.43 1.60
CA LYS A 90 -4.78 29.60 1.04
C LYS A 90 -4.17 30.86 1.68
N ASP A 91 -3.69 31.78 0.85
CA ASP A 91 -3.30 33.15 1.21
C ASP A 91 -1.95 33.35 1.94
N LYS A 92 -0.99 32.40 1.83
CA LYS A 92 0.39 32.63 2.29
C LYS A 92 1.32 32.90 1.11
N GLU A 93 1.53 34.17 0.79
CA GLU A 93 2.60 34.58 -0.13
C GLU A 93 3.97 34.24 0.47
N VAL A 94 4.86 33.68 -0.35
CA VAL A 94 6.24 33.41 0.07
C VAL A 94 7.00 34.73 0.05
N THR A 95 7.24 35.32 1.22
CA THR A 95 7.92 36.62 1.32
C THR A 95 9.45 36.50 1.36
N SER A 96 10.00 35.31 1.61
CA SER A 96 11.44 35.07 1.72
C SER A 96 12.06 34.72 0.36
N GLY A 97 12.94 35.56 -0.16
CA GLY A 97 13.62 35.35 -1.45
C GLY A 97 14.42 34.04 -1.55
N ASP A 98 14.96 33.55 -0.43
CA ASP A 98 15.68 32.27 -0.37
C ASP A 98 14.74 31.08 -0.62
N GLU A 99 13.53 31.13 -0.06
CA GLU A 99 12.53 30.08 -0.23
C GLU A 99 11.97 30.07 -1.66
N ILE A 100 11.72 31.25 -2.25
CA ILE A 100 11.35 31.38 -3.67
C ILE A 100 12.41 30.72 -4.56
N THR A 101 13.68 31.05 -4.32
CA THR A 101 14.82 30.51 -5.09
C THR A 101 14.95 28.99 -4.90
N ARG A 102 14.77 28.50 -3.67
CA ARG A 102 14.82 27.06 -3.36
C ARG A 102 13.75 26.28 -4.12
N ARG A 103 12.52 26.79 -4.14
CA ARG A 103 11.37 26.18 -4.83
C ARG A 103 11.54 26.19 -6.34
N ALA A 104 11.95 27.32 -6.90
CA ALA A 104 12.24 27.45 -8.32
C ALA A 104 13.33 26.46 -8.76
N ARG A 105 14.42 26.33 -7.99
CA ARG A 105 15.49 25.36 -8.25
C ARG A 105 15.00 23.92 -8.15
N GLU A 106 14.18 23.60 -7.16
CA GLU A 106 13.62 22.25 -7.03
C GLU A 106 12.70 21.89 -8.20
N ARG A 107 11.88 22.84 -8.67
CA ARG A 107 11.04 22.65 -9.85
C ARG A 107 11.87 22.42 -11.11
N GLU A 108 12.91 23.24 -11.32
CA GLU A 108 13.83 23.07 -12.45
C GLU A 108 14.58 21.73 -12.41
N ARG A 109 15.06 21.34 -11.22
CA ARG A 109 15.67 20.02 -11.00
C ARG A 109 14.73 18.89 -11.42
N ARG A 110 13.44 19.00 -11.12
CA ARG A 110 12.43 17.99 -11.47
C ARG A 110 12.15 17.94 -12.97
N PHE A 111 12.11 19.09 -13.64
CA PHE A 111 11.98 19.15 -15.10
C PHE A 111 13.15 18.50 -15.82
N ALA A 112 14.37 18.84 -15.42
CA ALA A 112 15.60 18.42 -16.08
C ALA A 112 16.11 17.03 -15.65
N LYS A 113 15.54 16.44 -14.58
CA LYS A 113 16.00 15.15 -14.04
C LYS A 113 16.01 14.10 -15.16
N THR A 114 17.19 13.59 -15.49
CA THR A 114 17.36 12.61 -16.55
C THR A 114 18.23 11.47 -16.02
N ASN A 115 17.65 10.27 -15.94
CA ASN A 115 18.41 9.04 -15.71
C ASN A 115 17.95 8.00 -16.75
N VAL A 116 18.65 7.97 -17.88
CA VAL A 116 18.31 7.10 -19.01
C VAL A 116 19.54 6.29 -19.41
N CYS A 117 19.34 5.00 -19.66
CA CYS A 117 20.38 4.10 -20.14
C CYS A 117 19.96 3.50 -21.49
N ARG A 118 20.79 3.68 -22.52
CA ARG A 118 20.66 3.03 -23.83
C ARG A 118 21.46 1.74 -23.83
N LEU A 119 20.81 0.65 -24.23
CA LEU A 119 21.41 -0.65 -24.47
C LEU A 119 21.24 -1.00 -25.94
N ASP A 120 22.36 -1.07 -26.65
CA ASP A 120 22.44 -1.43 -28.06
C ASP A 120 22.88 -2.89 -28.18
N TYR A 121 21.99 -3.73 -28.70
CA TYR A 121 22.22 -5.16 -28.90
C TYR A 121 22.74 -5.38 -30.31
N TYR A 122 24.01 -5.77 -30.36
CA TYR A 122 24.68 -6.29 -31.54
C TYR A 122 24.54 -7.82 -31.58
N PRO A 123 24.91 -8.49 -32.68
CA PRO A 123 24.84 -9.94 -32.77
C PRO A 123 25.54 -10.67 -31.61
N ASN A 124 26.71 -10.15 -31.21
CA ASN A 124 27.63 -10.79 -30.25
C ASN A 124 27.78 -10.06 -28.90
N GLU A 125 27.40 -8.79 -28.81
CA GLU A 125 27.62 -7.97 -27.61
C GLU A 125 26.48 -6.98 -27.35
N VAL A 126 26.42 -6.45 -26.12
CA VAL A 126 25.48 -5.39 -25.75
C VAL A 126 26.29 -4.20 -25.26
N LYS A 127 26.19 -3.06 -25.96
CA LYS A 127 26.84 -1.81 -25.54
C LYS A 127 25.89 -0.99 -24.70
N LYS A 128 26.42 -0.42 -23.61
CA LYS A 128 25.69 0.44 -22.68
C LYS A 128 26.18 1.88 -22.81
N GLU A 129 25.23 2.82 -22.80
CA GLU A 129 25.50 4.26 -22.67
C GLU A 129 24.47 4.91 -21.74
N SER A 130 24.92 5.79 -20.85
CA SER A 130 24.07 6.45 -19.85
C SER A 130 23.98 7.95 -20.11
N PHE A 131 22.79 8.52 -19.97
CA PHE A 131 22.50 9.94 -20.15
C PHE A 131 22.00 10.56 -18.84
N ALA A 132 22.66 11.65 -18.43
CA ALA A 132 22.32 12.43 -17.24
C ALA A 132 21.69 13.80 -17.58
N SER A 133 21.63 14.15 -18.86
CA SER A 133 21.09 15.42 -19.37
C SER A 133 20.10 15.15 -20.51
N ALA A 134 19.01 15.93 -20.54
CA ALA A 134 18.02 15.85 -21.61
C ALA A 134 18.60 16.24 -22.98
N GLN A 135 19.59 17.13 -23.02
CA GLN A 135 20.25 17.55 -24.27
C GLN A 135 21.09 16.42 -24.88
N ASP A 136 21.87 15.72 -24.05
CA ASP A 136 22.68 14.57 -24.47
C ASP A 136 21.76 13.43 -24.94
N LEU A 137 20.65 13.22 -24.21
CA LEU A 137 19.62 12.26 -24.60
C LEU A 137 19.01 12.63 -25.96
N GLN A 138 18.63 13.89 -26.19
CA GLN A 138 18.04 14.32 -27.46
C GLN A 138 19.01 14.11 -28.63
N THR A 139 20.29 14.45 -28.42
CA THR A 139 21.35 14.18 -29.41
C THR A 139 21.44 12.69 -29.73
N SER A 140 21.44 11.83 -28.71
CA SER A 140 21.46 10.37 -28.86
C SER A 140 20.21 9.79 -29.53
N LEU A 141 19.05 10.42 -29.34
CA LEU A 141 17.81 10.05 -30.02
C LEU A 141 17.83 10.44 -31.50
N ASP A 142 18.54 11.51 -31.85
CA ASP A 142 18.69 11.98 -33.22
C ASP A 142 19.77 11.26 -34.03
N GLU A 143 20.69 10.57 -33.35
CA GLU A 143 21.63 9.65 -33.98
C GLU A 143 20.90 8.57 -34.79
N ARG A 144 21.36 8.39 -36.04
CA ARG A 144 20.93 7.27 -36.87
C ARG A 144 21.37 5.96 -36.21
N ILE A 145 20.45 5.01 -36.12
CA ILE A 145 20.76 3.65 -35.66
C ILE A 145 21.71 3.03 -36.69
N ALA A 146 22.86 2.55 -36.23
CA ALA A 146 23.80 1.81 -37.08
C ALA A 146 23.15 0.52 -37.58
N ASP A 147 23.45 0.13 -38.82
CA ASP A 147 22.83 -1.03 -39.47
C ASP A 147 23.19 -2.36 -38.77
N GLU A 148 24.26 -2.39 -37.95
CA GLU A 148 24.64 -3.57 -37.16
C GLU A 148 23.83 -3.75 -35.87
N ILE A 149 23.04 -2.76 -35.45
CA ILE A 149 22.24 -2.83 -34.23
C ILE A 149 20.94 -3.56 -34.53
N GLU A 150 20.81 -4.78 -34.01
CA GLU A 150 19.61 -5.60 -34.16
C GLU A 150 18.45 -5.11 -33.29
N PHE A 151 18.77 -4.53 -32.13
CA PHE A 151 17.79 -4.12 -31.14
C PHE A 151 18.33 -3.01 -30.23
N ARG A 152 17.54 -1.97 -29.97
CA ARG A 152 17.89 -0.85 -29.08
C ARG A 152 16.85 -0.70 -27.97
N LEU A 153 17.31 -0.70 -26.72
CA LEU A 153 16.49 -0.53 -25.53
C LEU A 153 16.88 0.74 -24.77
N TYR A 154 15.89 1.58 -24.47
CA TYR A 154 16.06 2.69 -23.52
C TYR A 154 15.42 2.34 -22.18
N VAL A 155 16.21 2.26 -21.12
CA VAL A 155 15.74 2.11 -19.74
C VAL A 155 15.67 3.49 -19.12
N ILE A 156 14.51 3.85 -18.55
CA ILE A 156 14.26 5.20 -18.02
C ILE A 156 13.89 5.08 -16.54
N GLU A 157 14.61 5.75 -15.65
CA GLU A 157 14.27 5.84 -14.23
C GLU A 157 13.70 7.23 -13.89
N ASP A 158 12.57 7.26 -13.16
CA ASP A 158 11.89 8.48 -12.67
C ASP A 158 11.58 9.52 -13.76
N LEU A 159 10.39 9.43 -14.36
CA LEU A 159 9.98 10.28 -15.48
C LEU A 159 10.01 11.78 -15.14
N SER A 160 10.63 12.56 -16.01
CA SER A 160 10.61 14.02 -15.98
C SER A 160 9.92 14.59 -17.22
N ARG A 161 9.61 15.89 -17.18
CA ARG A 161 9.03 16.60 -18.32
C ARG A 161 9.92 16.46 -19.56
N ASP A 162 11.21 16.74 -19.42
CA ASP A 162 12.12 16.84 -20.56
C ASP A 162 12.39 15.46 -21.18
N VAL A 163 12.41 14.40 -20.37
CA VAL A 163 12.48 13.01 -20.88
C VAL A 163 11.20 12.62 -21.63
N ILE A 164 10.01 12.90 -21.06
CA ILE A 164 8.73 12.63 -21.74
C ILE A 164 8.65 13.38 -23.07
N GLU A 165 9.09 14.64 -23.09
CA GLU A 165 9.13 15.47 -24.29
C GLU A 165 10.04 14.87 -25.36
N ALA A 166 11.29 14.56 -25.01
CA ALA A 166 12.28 14.03 -25.95
C ALA A 166 11.83 12.72 -26.61
N PHE A 167 11.36 11.76 -25.82
CA PHE A 167 10.86 10.48 -26.33
C PHE A 167 9.51 10.62 -27.05
N GLY A 168 8.59 11.41 -26.50
CA GLY A 168 7.28 11.67 -27.07
C GLY A 168 7.37 12.32 -28.45
N GLN A 169 8.22 13.32 -28.61
CA GLN A 169 8.45 14.00 -29.89
C GLN A 169 9.14 13.07 -30.90
N LYS A 170 10.20 12.38 -30.50
CA LYS A 170 10.98 11.55 -31.43
C LYS A 170 10.22 10.33 -31.91
N TYR A 171 9.62 9.58 -30.99
CA TYR A 171 9.02 8.28 -31.30
C TYR A 171 7.50 8.32 -31.37
N LYS A 172 6.88 9.51 -31.20
CA LYS A 172 5.42 9.68 -31.22
C LYS A 172 4.73 8.73 -30.25
N ILE A 173 5.33 8.57 -29.07
CA ILE A 173 4.81 7.69 -28.02
C ILE A 173 3.44 8.20 -27.60
N GLU A 174 2.50 7.28 -27.39
CA GLU A 174 1.15 7.65 -26.99
C GLU A 174 1.10 8.20 -25.55
N PRO A 175 0.32 9.25 -25.26
CA PRO A 175 0.25 9.86 -23.93
C PRO A 175 -0.18 8.90 -22.82
N ASP A 176 -1.04 7.93 -23.12
CA ASP A 176 -1.52 6.95 -22.15
C ASP A 176 -0.39 6.11 -21.53
N PHE A 177 0.67 5.85 -22.30
CA PHE A 177 1.85 5.14 -21.81
C PHE A 177 2.52 5.89 -20.65
N TRP A 178 2.76 7.20 -20.82
CA TRP A 178 3.37 8.02 -19.77
C TRP A 178 2.41 8.21 -18.59
N ARG A 179 1.14 8.48 -18.88
CA ARG A 179 0.09 8.62 -17.86
C ARG A 179 -0.01 7.40 -16.98
N ALA A 180 0.10 6.20 -17.56
CA ALA A 180 0.03 4.97 -16.81
C ALA A 180 1.17 4.83 -15.79
N HIS A 181 2.27 5.56 -15.92
CA HIS A 181 3.44 5.42 -15.04
C HIS A 181 3.50 6.47 -13.90
N ILE A 182 2.93 7.66 -14.09
CA ILE A 182 3.15 8.82 -13.19
C ILE A 182 2.49 8.73 -11.80
N MET A 183 1.43 7.94 -11.61
CA MET A 183 0.64 7.90 -10.37
C MET A 183 0.26 6.47 -9.96
N ASP A 184 0.25 6.20 -8.65
CA ASP A 184 -0.18 4.90 -8.09
C ASP A 184 -1.18 5.02 -6.91
N PHE A 185 -2.42 5.35 -7.22
CA PHE A 185 -3.52 5.32 -6.24
C PHE A 185 -4.16 3.93 -6.18
N ALA A 186 -4.19 3.35 -4.98
CA ALA A 186 -4.85 2.06 -4.73
C ALA A 186 -6.37 2.20 -4.69
N TRP A 187 -6.85 3.31 -4.12
CA TRP A 187 -8.26 3.67 -4.08
C TRP A 187 -8.40 5.09 -4.61
N SER A 188 -9.45 5.29 -5.40
CA SER A 188 -9.83 6.61 -5.88
C SER A 188 -11.06 7.07 -5.13
N ASN A 189 -11.08 8.33 -4.72
CA ASN A 189 -12.32 9.00 -4.34
C ASN A 189 -13.18 9.22 -5.60
N VAL A 190 -14.50 9.30 -5.41
CA VAL A 190 -15.45 9.65 -6.48
C VAL A 190 -15.13 11.02 -7.10
N ARG A 191 -14.56 11.93 -6.31
CA ARG A 191 -14.15 13.29 -6.74
C ARG A 191 -12.73 13.38 -7.31
N ASP A 192 -11.99 12.27 -7.40
CA ASP A 192 -10.59 12.29 -7.83
C ASP A 192 -10.45 12.49 -9.36
N ARG A 193 -9.83 13.61 -9.74
CA ARG A 193 -9.59 14.00 -11.15
C ARG A 193 -8.59 13.12 -11.88
N TRP A 194 -7.72 12.47 -11.13
CA TRP A 194 -6.67 11.60 -11.65
C TRP A 194 -7.13 10.17 -11.91
N ARG A 195 -8.39 9.84 -11.62
CA ARG A 195 -8.93 8.52 -11.96
C ARG A 195 -8.76 8.26 -13.45
N ASN A 196 -8.14 7.13 -13.80
CA ASN A 196 -8.13 6.66 -15.18
C ASN A 196 -9.35 5.75 -15.38
N PRO A 197 -10.25 6.06 -16.33
CA PRO A 197 -11.26 5.12 -16.75
C PRO A 197 -10.62 3.81 -17.24
N PRO A 198 -11.22 2.64 -16.96
CA PRO A 198 -10.69 1.38 -17.44
C PRO A 198 -10.75 1.34 -18.97
N LEU A 199 -9.65 0.89 -19.58
CA LEU A 199 -9.60 0.69 -21.03
C LEU A 199 -10.33 -0.61 -21.37
N LEU A 200 -11.15 -0.58 -22.43
CA LEU A 200 -11.77 -1.80 -22.94
C LEU A 200 -10.72 -2.79 -23.41
N ASP A 201 -10.95 -4.08 -23.18
CA ASP A 201 -10.02 -5.15 -23.55
C ASP A 201 -9.67 -5.13 -25.05
N ILE A 202 -10.66 -4.85 -25.90
CA ILE A 202 -10.44 -4.74 -27.34
C ILE A 202 -9.50 -3.58 -27.70
N VAL A 203 -9.53 -2.48 -26.94
CA VAL A 203 -8.65 -1.33 -27.17
C VAL A 203 -7.27 -1.58 -26.59
N SER A 204 -7.15 -2.22 -25.41
CA SER A 204 -5.86 -2.57 -24.84
C SER A 204 -5.05 -3.53 -25.72
N ARG A 205 -5.73 -4.42 -26.46
CA ARG A 205 -5.10 -5.29 -27.47
C ARG A 205 -4.41 -4.54 -28.61
N HIS A 206 -4.74 -3.26 -28.83
CA HIS A 206 -4.10 -2.42 -29.84
C HIS A 206 -2.86 -1.67 -29.32
N GLN A 207 -2.65 -1.63 -28.00
CA GLN A 207 -1.55 -0.88 -27.38
C GLN A 207 -0.19 -1.54 -27.59
N ASN A 208 0.83 -0.72 -27.87
CA ASN A 208 2.19 -1.20 -28.12
C ASN A 208 3.05 -1.27 -26.86
N TRP A 209 2.42 -1.29 -25.69
CA TRP A 209 3.09 -1.42 -24.40
C TRP A 209 2.30 -2.31 -23.47
N MET A 210 3.01 -2.81 -22.46
CA MET A 210 2.40 -3.46 -21.31
C MET A 210 2.91 -2.82 -20.03
N GLN A 211 2.03 -2.76 -19.04
CA GLN A 211 2.39 -2.33 -17.69
C GLN A 211 2.32 -3.52 -16.74
N LEU A 212 3.40 -3.67 -15.99
CA LEU A 212 3.56 -4.62 -14.90
C LEU A 212 3.46 -3.85 -13.58
N ARG A 213 2.51 -4.24 -12.72
CA ARG A 213 2.34 -3.66 -11.39
C ARG A 213 2.79 -4.69 -10.36
N TYR A 214 3.56 -4.23 -9.37
CA TYR A 214 4.09 -5.09 -8.31
C TYR A 214 4.25 -4.33 -7.00
N VAL A 215 4.57 -5.07 -5.94
CA VAL A 215 4.84 -4.48 -4.63
C VAL A 215 6.22 -4.90 -4.20
N THR A 216 7.02 -3.93 -3.79
CA THR A 216 8.32 -4.15 -3.16
C THR A 216 8.18 -3.97 -1.65
N ALA A 217 8.88 -4.82 -0.89
CA ALA A 217 8.92 -4.74 0.55
C ALA A 217 10.36 -4.48 1.03
N ARG A 218 10.53 -3.50 1.91
CA ARG A 218 11.82 -3.20 2.56
C ARG A 218 11.65 -3.24 4.07
N TYR A 219 12.64 -3.81 4.74
CA TYR A 219 12.75 -3.85 6.19
C TYR A 219 13.55 -2.64 6.70
N PHE A 220 13.02 -1.99 7.72
CA PHE A 220 13.60 -0.83 8.38
C PHE A 220 13.79 -1.15 9.86
N ASP A 221 15.03 -1.06 10.33
CA ASP A 221 15.36 -1.25 11.73
C ASP A 221 15.10 0.04 12.52
N ALA A 222 14.43 -0.07 13.66
CA ALA A 222 14.14 1.04 14.57
C ALA A 222 15.42 1.69 15.12
N ASN A 223 16.45 0.87 15.34
CA ASN A 223 17.70 1.29 15.95
C ASN A 223 18.67 1.90 14.92
N ASP A 224 18.38 1.75 13.64
CA ASP A 224 19.15 2.36 12.56
C ASP A 224 18.73 3.84 12.40
N LYS A 225 19.21 4.66 13.34
CA LYS A 225 19.10 6.12 13.28
C LYS A 225 20.25 6.64 12.40
N SER A 226 20.05 6.66 11.09
CA SER A 226 21.13 6.99 10.15
C SER A 226 21.52 8.48 10.08
N SER A 227 20.93 9.36 10.91
CA SER A 227 21.17 10.81 10.84
C SER A 227 21.29 11.49 12.21
N ARG A 228 22.09 12.58 12.27
CA ARG A 228 22.33 13.44 13.45
C ARG A 228 21.06 14.08 14.04
N LYS A 229 19.96 14.09 13.29
CA LYS A 229 18.62 14.45 13.75
C LYS A 229 17.88 13.14 13.91
N GLU A 230 17.35 12.82 15.10
CA GLU A 230 16.69 11.56 15.50
C GLU A 230 15.48 11.11 14.63
N LYS A 231 15.63 11.03 13.31
CA LYS A 231 14.62 10.55 12.37
C LYS A 231 14.80 9.05 12.15
N SER A 232 13.69 8.32 12.09
CA SER A 232 13.71 6.90 11.75
C SER A 232 14.10 6.70 10.27
N SER A 233 14.82 5.62 9.96
CA SER A 233 15.17 5.24 8.59
C SER A 233 13.95 5.13 7.66
N PHE A 234 12.80 4.72 8.20
CA PHE A 234 11.52 4.68 7.49
C PHE A 234 11.01 6.08 7.11
N THR A 235 11.14 7.07 8.00
CA THR A 235 10.75 8.46 7.69
C THR A 235 11.65 9.05 6.59
N GLU A 236 12.95 8.75 6.62
CA GLU A 236 13.87 9.17 5.55
C GLU A 236 13.49 8.55 4.20
N ALA A 237 13.11 7.25 4.18
CA ALA A 237 12.62 6.59 2.96
C ALA A 237 11.34 7.24 2.41
N ALA A 238 10.43 7.66 3.30
CA ALA A 238 9.22 8.38 2.88
C ALA A 238 9.54 9.79 2.33
N GLU A 239 10.50 10.50 2.94
CA GLU A 239 10.99 11.79 2.44
C GLU A 239 11.73 11.65 1.09
N GLU A 240 12.47 10.55 0.91
CA GLU A 240 13.11 10.20 -0.36
C GLU A 240 12.09 9.91 -1.46
N ALA A 241 11.07 9.09 -1.16
CA ALA A 241 9.99 8.79 -2.11
C ALA A 241 9.23 10.05 -2.56
N ALA A 242 9.04 11.03 -1.67
CA ALA A 242 8.42 12.31 -2.00
C ALA A 242 9.28 13.20 -2.94
N LYS A 243 10.58 12.93 -3.05
CA LYS A 243 11.50 13.63 -3.98
C LYS A 243 11.47 13.08 -5.40
N PHE A 244 10.89 11.91 -5.61
CA PHE A 244 10.67 11.35 -6.94
C PHE A 244 9.70 12.26 -7.71
N ASN A 245 9.85 12.32 -9.03
CA ASN A 245 8.91 13.03 -9.87
C ASN A 245 7.60 12.24 -9.94
N ILE A 246 7.71 10.94 -10.20
CA ILE A 246 6.56 10.04 -10.16
C ILE A 246 6.08 9.82 -8.73
N PHE A 247 4.76 9.69 -8.55
CA PHE A 247 4.20 9.55 -7.21
C PHE A 247 4.31 8.10 -6.73
N ARG A 248 5.20 7.87 -5.77
CA ARG A 248 5.35 6.62 -5.03
C ARG A 248 5.35 6.90 -3.53
N ARG A 249 4.90 5.92 -2.78
CA ARG A 249 4.75 6.02 -1.33
C ARG A 249 5.19 4.73 -0.67
N VAL A 250 5.99 4.89 0.38
CA VAL A 250 6.32 3.81 1.30
C VAL A 250 5.25 3.78 2.40
N ASP A 251 4.48 2.70 2.45
CA ASP A 251 3.42 2.48 3.43
C ASP A 251 3.88 1.50 4.51
N ASP A 252 3.60 1.82 5.78
CA ASP A 252 3.81 0.90 6.89
C ASP A 252 2.81 -0.27 6.77
N ASP A 253 3.29 -1.52 6.86
CA ASP A 253 2.43 -2.70 6.81
C ASP A 253 1.59 -2.93 8.08
N LEU A 254 1.73 -2.08 9.12
CA LEU A 254 1.04 -2.02 10.44
C LEU A 254 0.99 -3.33 11.27
N SER A 255 1.18 -4.46 10.61
CA SER A 255 1.23 -5.81 11.15
C SER A 255 2.61 -6.15 11.69
N ASN A 256 3.66 -5.39 11.33
CA ASN A 256 5.03 -5.44 11.83
C ASN A 256 5.25 -5.15 13.33
N LYS A 257 4.18 -5.13 14.12
CA LYS A 257 4.24 -5.05 15.59
C LYS A 257 3.88 -6.40 16.20
N SER A 258 4.27 -7.48 15.52
CA SER A 258 4.10 -8.82 16.04
C SER A 258 5.15 -9.07 17.13
N TYR A 259 4.86 -10.01 18.03
CA TYR A 259 5.82 -10.44 19.06
C TYR A 259 7.17 -10.90 18.46
N TRP A 260 7.15 -11.40 17.23
CA TRP A 260 8.32 -11.91 16.51
C TRP A 260 9.18 -10.83 15.86
N ASP A 261 8.64 -9.61 15.72
CA ASP A 261 9.38 -8.51 15.13
C ASP A 261 10.31 -7.88 16.15
N LYS A 262 11.45 -7.37 15.69
CA LYS A 262 12.30 -6.51 16.52
C LYS A 262 11.50 -5.27 16.92
N GLU A 263 11.59 -4.87 18.18
CA GLU A 263 10.82 -3.73 18.69
C GLU A 263 11.06 -2.46 17.84
N GLY A 264 9.97 -1.88 17.34
CA GLY A 264 9.97 -0.70 16.49
C GLY A 264 10.38 -0.91 15.04
N ALA A 265 10.70 -2.13 14.61
CA ALA A 265 11.01 -2.42 13.22
C ALA A 265 9.77 -2.27 12.34
N ILE A 266 9.97 -1.77 11.12
CA ILE A 266 8.90 -1.52 10.17
C ILE A 266 9.20 -2.24 8.86
N VAL A 267 8.20 -2.89 8.29
CA VAL A 267 8.25 -3.33 6.89
C VAL A 267 7.46 -2.34 6.07
N GLY A 268 8.17 -1.61 5.21
CA GLY A 268 7.60 -0.64 4.29
C GLY A 268 7.23 -1.30 2.97
N LEU A 269 5.99 -1.14 2.55
CA LEU A 269 5.44 -1.62 1.29
C LEU A 269 5.39 -0.46 0.30
N THR A 270 6.00 -0.63 -0.87
CA THR A 270 5.94 0.34 -1.96
C THR A 270 5.34 -0.34 -3.19
N ARG A 271 4.21 0.18 -3.65
CA ARG A 271 3.60 -0.27 -4.90
C ARG A 271 4.36 0.39 -6.06
N SER A 272 4.87 -0.45 -6.95
CA SER A 272 5.76 -0.06 -8.04
C SER A 272 5.23 -0.54 -9.39
N ARG A 273 5.79 0.03 -10.46
CA ARG A 273 5.42 -0.19 -11.85
C ARG A 273 6.67 -0.31 -12.70
N ALA A 274 6.59 -1.19 -13.68
CA ALA A 274 7.51 -1.20 -14.80
C ALA A 274 6.69 -1.32 -16.07
N THR A 275 7.03 -0.54 -17.09
CA THR A 275 6.27 -0.51 -18.34
C THR A 275 7.22 -0.80 -19.47
N PHE A 276 6.82 -1.65 -20.41
CA PHE A 276 7.64 -2.02 -21.56
C PHE A 276 6.91 -1.61 -22.83
N TRP A 277 7.54 -0.82 -23.68
CA TRP A 277 6.95 -0.25 -24.90
C TRP A 277 7.74 -0.65 -26.15
N LEU A 278 7.00 -0.92 -27.22
CA LEU A 278 7.49 -1.28 -28.55
C LEU A 278 7.20 -0.17 -29.53
N GLN A 279 8.20 0.21 -30.31
CA GLN A 279 7.93 1.00 -31.49
C GLN A 279 7.21 0.14 -32.55
N PRO A 280 6.09 0.60 -33.14
CA PRO A 280 5.33 -0.19 -34.11
C PRO A 280 6.08 -0.52 -35.41
N SER A 281 7.06 0.30 -35.79
CA SER A 281 7.70 0.26 -37.12
C SER A 281 9.22 0.29 -37.08
N GLY A 282 9.83 0.01 -35.91
CA GLY A 282 11.29 0.04 -35.77
C GLY A 282 11.82 -0.88 -34.67
N PRO A 283 13.14 -1.11 -34.64
CA PRO A 283 13.80 -2.01 -33.68
C PRO A 283 13.89 -1.41 -32.26
N GLN A 284 13.32 -0.23 -32.02
CA GLN A 284 13.47 0.50 -30.78
C GLN A 284 12.41 0.08 -29.76
N LYS A 285 12.83 -0.07 -28.51
CA LYS A 285 11.96 -0.32 -27.36
C LYS A 285 12.35 0.60 -26.23
N SER A 286 11.40 1.00 -25.41
CA SER A 286 11.65 1.80 -24.21
C SER A 286 11.00 1.13 -23.01
N THR A 287 11.62 1.25 -21.85
CA THR A 287 11.14 0.62 -20.61
C THR A 287 11.32 1.56 -19.44
N PRO A 288 10.29 2.37 -19.11
CA PRO A 288 10.22 3.10 -17.86
C PRO A 288 10.14 2.13 -16.69
N VAL A 289 10.97 2.42 -15.70
CA VAL A 289 11.16 1.67 -14.48
C VAL A 289 11.06 2.63 -13.32
N ASP A 290 10.41 2.21 -12.25
CA ASP A 290 10.30 3.02 -11.04
C ASP A 290 11.63 3.17 -10.30
N PRO A 291 11.92 4.37 -9.74
CA PRO A 291 13.01 4.55 -8.79
C PRO A 291 12.76 3.75 -7.51
N THR A 292 13.85 3.27 -6.90
CA THR A 292 13.82 2.55 -5.63
C THR A 292 14.40 3.42 -4.52
N VAL A 293 13.76 3.43 -3.34
CA VAL A 293 14.32 4.14 -2.17
C VAL A 293 15.61 3.46 -1.70
N THR A 294 16.63 4.25 -1.42
CA THR A 294 17.95 3.75 -1.00
C THR A 294 17.97 3.27 0.44
N LYS A 295 17.09 3.82 1.29
CA LYS A 295 17.00 3.49 2.71
C LYS A 295 16.31 2.15 2.98
N GLY A 296 16.70 1.52 4.08
CA GLY A 296 16.24 0.18 4.47
C GLY A 296 16.89 -0.92 3.63
N VAL A 297 16.64 -2.16 4.02
CA VAL A 297 17.14 -3.35 3.29
C VAL A 297 15.97 -4.07 2.61
N PRO A 298 16.13 -4.61 1.40
CA PRO A 298 15.08 -5.39 0.77
C PRO A 298 14.70 -6.58 1.68
N LEU A 299 13.40 -6.85 1.76
CA LEU A 299 12.86 -7.91 2.61
C LEU A 299 13.56 -9.24 2.30
N TRP A 300 14.01 -9.94 3.34
CA TRP A 300 14.74 -11.21 3.23
C TRP A 300 15.94 -11.18 2.27
N ARG A 301 16.64 -10.05 2.17
CA ARG A 301 17.80 -9.81 1.27
C ARG A 301 17.44 -9.71 -0.22
N GLY A 302 16.16 -9.53 -0.54
CA GLY A 302 15.69 -9.28 -1.89
C GLY A 302 15.70 -10.52 -2.79
N ARG A 303 15.84 -10.28 -4.10
CA ARG A 303 15.67 -11.30 -5.13
C ARG A 303 16.88 -12.23 -5.21
N ARG A 304 16.63 -13.47 -5.65
CA ARG A 304 17.69 -14.39 -6.06
C ARG A 304 18.38 -13.87 -7.31
N THR A 305 19.64 -14.24 -7.51
CA THR A 305 20.37 -13.99 -8.76
C THR A 305 19.73 -14.78 -9.90
N LEU A 306 19.76 -14.23 -11.12
CA LEU A 306 19.22 -14.90 -12.31
C LEU A 306 20.15 -16.01 -12.83
N TRP A 307 21.43 -15.98 -12.43
CA TRP A 307 22.35 -17.07 -12.73
C TRP A 307 21.92 -18.36 -12.01
N PRO A 308 22.06 -19.53 -12.65
CA PRO A 308 21.92 -20.80 -11.96
C PRO A 308 22.98 -20.91 -10.86
N THR A 309 22.66 -21.68 -9.82
CA THR A 309 23.64 -21.96 -8.76
C THR A 309 24.86 -22.63 -9.38
N PRO A 310 26.08 -22.07 -9.20
CA PRO A 310 27.28 -22.64 -9.80
C PRO A 310 27.57 -24.01 -9.17
N GLU A 311 28.09 -24.92 -9.98
CA GLU A 311 28.56 -26.20 -9.47
C GLU A 311 29.87 -26.02 -8.71
N TYR A 312 30.14 -26.93 -7.77
CA TYR A 312 31.38 -26.90 -7.00
C TYR A 312 32.60 -26.90 -7.93
N GLY A 313 33.49 -25.91 -7.77
CA GLY A 313 34.70 -25.75 -8.59
C GLY A 313 34.55 -24.87 -9.83
N GLN A 314 33.33 -24.41 -10.17
CA GLN A 314 33.15 -23.40 -11.22
C GLN A 314 33.47 -21.99 -10.70
N THR A 315 34.01 -21.14 -11.59
CA THR A 315 34.24 -19.72 -11.27
C THR A 315 32.91 -19.00 -11.10
N SER A 316 32.76 -18.26 -9.99
CA SER A 316 31.57 -17.45 -9.77
C SER A 316 31.39 -16.45 -10.91
N PRO A 317 30.17 -16.31 -11.46
CA PRO A 317 29.87 -15.30 -12.46
C PRO A 317 30.07 -13.89 -11.88
N SER A 318 30.10 -12.89 -12.76
CA SER A 318 30.23 -11.48 -12.35
C SER A 318 29.15 -11.11 -11.33
N SER A 319 29.57 -10.47 -10.25
CA SER A 319 28.67 -10.04 -9.18
C SER A 319 27.75 -8.93 -9.71
N PRO A 320 26.43 -8.99 -9.42
CA PRO A 320 25.54 -7.88 -9.70
C PRO A 320 25.95 -6.62 -8.89
N PRO A 321 25.44 -5.43 -9.26
CA PRO A 321 25.68 -4.20 -8.51
C PRO A 321 25.42 -4.37 -7.01
N GLN A 322 26.25 -3.74 -6.17
CA GLN A 322 26.10 -3.80 -4.71
C GLN A 322 24.93 -2.95 -4.21
N GLN A 323 24.58 -1.89 -4.93
CA GLN A 323 23.46 -1.01 -4.58
C GLN A 323 22.16 -1.65 -5.05
N ASP A 324 21.22 -1.79 -4.13
CA ASP A 324 19.89 -2.37 -4.37
C ASP A 324 18.94 -1.38 -5.06
N ASN A 325 19.33 -0.94 -6.25
CA ASN A 325 18.49 -0.13 -7.13
C ASN A 325 17.92 -1.01 -8.24
N PHE A 326 16.59 -0.99 -8.43
CA PHE A 326 15.96 -1.74 -9.52
C PHE A 326 16.55 -1.37 -10.88
N PHE A 327 16.78 -0.08 -11.16
CA PHE A 327 17.30 0.38 -12.45
C PHE A 327 18.67 -0.22 -12.77
N ASP A 328 19.64 -0.11 -11.86
CA ASP A 328 21.00 -0.62 -12.07
C ASP A 328 21.03 -2.15 -12.20
N HIS A 329 20.23 -2.84 -11.38
CA HIS A 329 20.06 -4.29 -11.50
C HIS A 329 19.46 -4.67 -12.85
N PHE A 330 18.39 -4.00 -13.28
CA PHE A 330 17.74 -4.30 -14.56
C PHE A 330 18.70 -4.08 -15.72
N VAL A 331 19.42 -2.95 -15.74
CA VAL A 331 20.43 -2.64 -16.75
C VAL A 331 21.56 -3.68 -16.77
N PHE A 332 22.02 -4.14 -15.61
CA PHE A 332 23.05 -5.18 -15.51
C PHE A 332 22.58 -6.52 -16.08
N TRP A 333 21.38 -6.97 -15.70
CA TRP A 333 20.85 -8.26 -16.13
C TRP A 333 20.36 -8.26 -17.57
N ALA A 334 19.84 -7.13 -18.07
CA ALA A 334 19.44 -6.99 -19.47
C ALA A 334 20.62 -7.10 -20.46
N GLN A 335 21.86 -6.82 -20.03
CA GLN A 335 23.07 -7.01 -20.82
C GLN A 335 23.49 -8.48 -20.94
N GLN A 336 23.01 -9.36 -20.05
CA GLN A 336 23.43 -10.75 -20.00
C GLN A 336 22.68 -11.59 -21.05
N THR A 337 23.23 -11.68 -22.26
CA THR A 337 22.60 -12.40 -23.39
C THR A 337 22.57 -13.91 -23.22
N LYS A 338 23.42 -14.48 -22.36
CA LYS A 338 23.55 -15.93 -22.11
C LYS A 338 22.81 -16.42 -20.86
N LEU A 339 21.91 -15.62 -20.29
CA LEU A 339 21.15 -15.96 -19.08
C LEU A 339 20.36 -17.26 -19.19
N TYR A 340 19.84 -17.56 -20.38
CA TYR A 340 18.94 -18.70 -20.63
C TYR A 340 19.58 -19.63 -21.67
N PRO A 341 20.55 -20.49 -21.28
CA PRO A 341 21.40 -21.26 -22.20
C PRO A 341 20.65 -22.30 -23.04
N ASN A 342 19.45 -22.72 -22.63
CA ASN A 342 18.57 -23.60 -23.42
C ASN A 342 17.86 -22.86 -24.58
N CYS A 343 18.16 -21.57 -24.76
CA CYS A 343 17.62 -20.73 -25.83
C CYS A 343 18.67 -20.68 -26.95
N GLU A 344 18.65 -21.63 -27.88
CA GLU A 344 19.48 -21.53 -29.08
C GLU A 344 19.13 -20.22 -29.83
N ILE A 345 20.16 -19.41 -30.05
CA ILE A 345 20.10 -17.97 -30.31
C ILE A 345 19.59 -17.63 -31.74
N ASP A 346 19.44 -18.62 -32.61
CA ASP A 346 19.33 -18.39 -34.05
C ASP A 346 17.99 -17.79 -34.52
N HIS A 347 16.93 -17.79 -33.70
CA HIS A 347 15.57 -17.40 -34.15
C HIS A 347 14.76 -16.50 -33.18
N TYR A 348 15.35 -15.99 -32.09
CA TYR A 348 14.64 -15.16 -31.11
C TYR A 348 14.93 -13.67 -31.31
N SER A 349 13.89 -12.83 -31.31
CA SER A 349 14.07 -11.38 -31.23
C SER A 349 14.85 -11.05 -29.95
N LYS A 350 15.99 -10.34 -30.04
CA LYS A 350 16.84 -9.95 -28.91
C LYS A 350 16.09 -9.22 -27.79
N ALA A 351 14.90 -8.70 -28.08
CA ALA A 351 14.00 -8.11 -27.11
C ALA A 351 13.36 -9.09 -26.09
N HIS A 352 13.45 -10.40 -26.31
CA HIS A 352 12.96 -11.39 -25.34
C HIS A 352 13.77 -11.36 -24.04
N VAL A 353 15.08 -11.11 -24.12
CA VAL A 353 15.96 -11.08 -22.94
C VAL A 353 15.54 -10.01 -21.92
N PRO A 354 15.48 -8.71 -22.27
CA PRO A 354 15.06 -7.69 -21.31
C PRO A 354 13.62 -7.88 -20.83
N MET A 355 12.73 -8.41 -21.68
CA MET A 355 11.36 -8.76 -21.30
C MET A 355 11.33 -9.85 -20.22
N GLN A 356 12.10 -10.93 -20.40
CA GLN A 356 12.21 -12.01 -19.42
C GLN A 356 12.86 -11.55 -18.13
N VAL A 357 13.91 -10.73 -18.19
CA VAL A 357 14.53 -10.12 -17.00
C VAL A 357 13.50 -9.30 -16.23
N LEU A 358 12.70 -8.49 -16.93
CA LEU A 358 11.68 -7.66 -16.30
C LEU A 358 10.58 -8.50 -15.63
N LEU A 359 10.06 -9.49 -16.37
CA LEU A 359 9.07 -10.43 -15.83
C LEU A 359 9.63 -11.20 -14.64
N HIS A 360 10.86 -11.70 -14.72
CA HIS A 360 11.50 -12.40 -13.61
C HIS A 360 11.57 -11.53 -12.35
N PHE A 361 11.96 -10.26 -12.49
CA PHE A 361 11.99 -9.34 -11.35
C PHE A 361 10.59 -9.18 -10.75
N VAL A 362 9.61 -8.83 -11.57
CA VAL A 362 8.22 -8.61 -11.12
C VAL A 362 7.62 -9.84 -10.46
N VAL A 363 7.81 -11.02 -11.06
CA VAL A 363 7.30 -12.30 -10.54
C VAL A 363 8.00 -12.65 -9.23
N SER A 364 9.30 -12.44 -9.12
CA SER A 364 10.05 -12.71 -7.88
C SER A 364 9.62 -11.79 -6.72
N GLU A 365 9.29 -10.53 -6.99
CA GLU A 365 8.70 -9.63 -5.99
C GLU A 365 7.33 -10.14 -5.54
N TRP A 366 6.49 -10.61 -6.47
CA TRP A 366 5.18 -11.16 -6.14
C TRP A 366 5.24 -12.46 -5.33
N LEU A 367 6.18 -13.36 -5.64
CA LEU A 367 6.44 -14.56 -4.85
C LEU A 367 6.89 -14.20 -3.43
N THR A 368 7.84 -13.29 -3.32
CA THR A 368 8.32 -12.78 -2.01
C THR A 368 7.18 -12.14 -1.21
N MET A 369 6.35 -11.33 -1.87
CA MET A 369 5.19 -10.68 -1.25
C MET A 369 4.14 -11.71 -0.81
N SER A 370 3.89 -12.75 -1.59
CA SER A 370 2.98 -13.84 -1.25
C SER A 370 3.45 -14.58 0.01
N ASP A 371 4.73 -14.95 0.07
CA ASP A 371 5.33 -15.58 1.25
C ASP A 371 5.30 -14.65 2.46
N TYR A 372 5.49 -13.34 2.25
CA TYR A 372 5.39 -12.35 3.33
C TYR A 372 3.99 -12.28 3.93
N ILE A 373 2.96 -12.21 3.08
CA ILE A 373 1.56 -12.24 3.53
C ILE A 373 1.28 -13.52 4.30
N LYS A 374 1.72 -14.67 3.77
CA LYS A 374 1.58 -15.97 4.46
C LYS A 374 2.19 -15.96 5.85
N ALA A 375 3.41 -15.43 5.98
CA ALA A 375 4.10 -15.31 7.26
C ALA A 375 3.32 -14.42 8.23
N ARG A 376 2.82 -13.26 7.78
CA ARG A 376 2.02 -12.34 8.60
C ARG A 376 0.69 -12.94 9.03
N LEU A 377 -0.02 -13.62 8.13
CA LEU A 377 -1.27 -14.32 8.49
C LEU A 377 -1.03 -15.44 9.50
N ASN A 378 0.07 -16.20 9.37
CA ASN A 378 0.45 -17.22 10.36
C ASN A 378 0.73 -16.60 11.74
N GLN A 379 1.47 -15.49 11.78
CA GLN A 379 1.75 -14.79 13.04
C GLN A 379 0.46 -14.29 13.70
N LEU A 380 -0.43 -13.66 12.93
CA LEU A 380 -1.72 -13.18 13.43
C LEU A 380 -2.58 -14.33 13.97
N ASP A 381 -2.66 -15.43 13.24
CA ASP A 381 -3.41 -16.62 13.65
C ASP A 381 -2.92 -17.16 15.02
N TRP A 382 -1.60 -17.25 15.20
CA TRP A 382 -1.00 -17.65 16.47
C TRP A 382 -1.31 -16.68 17.61
N GLU A 383 -1.20 -15.37 17.35
CA GLU A 383 -1.50 -14.32 18.33
C GLU A 383 -2.97 -14.37 18.79
N ILE A 384 -3.89 -14.74 17.89
CA ILE A 384 -5.32 -14.86 18.17
C ILE A 384 -5.62 -16.10 19.00
N VAL A 385 -4.98 -17.24 18.68
CA VAL A 385 -5.22 -18.51 19.39
C VAL A 385 -4.63 -18.50 20.80
N LYS A 386 -3.48 -17.84 21.01
CA LYS A 386 -2.75 -17.86 22.30
C LYS A 386 -2.44 -16.46 22.84
N PRO A 387 -3.44 -15.61 23.14
CA PRO A 387 -3.19 -14.22 23.54
C PRO A 387 -2.39 -14.10 24.85
N GLU A 388 -2.60 -15.01 25.81
CA GLU A 388 -1.90 -15.02 27.10
C GLU A 388 -0.40 -15.28 26.96
N PHE A 389 -0.01 -16.15 26.01
CA PHE A 389 1.39 -16.48 25.76
C PHE A 389 2.18 -15.26 25.24
N PHE A 390 1.55 -14.41 24.43
CA PHE A 390 2.20 -13.26 23.81
C PHE A 390 2.17 -12.00 24.67
N GLY A 391 1.83 -12.11 25.97
CA GLY A 391 1.77 -10.96 26.89
C GLY A 391 0.75 -9.89 26.48
N ARG A 392 -0.06 -10.16 25.46
CA ARG A 392 -1.11 -9.27 24.99
C ARG A 392 -2.32 -9.47 25.90
N GLY A 393 -2.35 -8.67 26.97
CA GLY A 393 -3.54 -8.52 27.78
C GLY A 393 -4.75 -8.01 26.97
N LYS A 394 -5.82 -7.66 27.67
CA LYS A 394 -7.15 -7.24 27.18
C LYS A 394 -7.18 -6.14 26.09
N LYS A 395 -6.09 -5.41 25.84
CA LYS A 395 -5.94 -4.39 24.77
C LYS A 395 -5.45 -4.96 23.43
N GLY A 396 -4.86 -6.16 23.40
CA GLY A 396 -4.25 -6.74 22.21
C GLY A 396 -5.23 -7.25 21.14
N VAL A 397 -6.50 -7.49 21.49
CA VAL A 397 -7.47 -8.06 20.54
C VAL A 397 -7.97 -7.03 19.52
N ASN A 398 -8.16 -5.77 19.92
CA ASN A 398 -8.50 -4.71 18.99
C ASN A 398 -7.34 -4.40 18.02
N ASP A 399 -6.10 -4.47 18.52
CA ASP A 399 -4.89 -4.33 17.70
C ASP A 399 -4.78 -5.44 16.62
N MET A 400 -5.16 -6.67 16.95
CA MET A 400 -5.20 -7.78 15.97
C MET A 400 -6.21 -7.54 14.84
N LEU A 401 -7.37 -6.95 15.17
CA LEU A 401 -8.39 -6.64 14.16
C LEU A 401 -7.92 -5.53 13.21
N GLU A 402 -7.24 -4.50 13.72
CA GLU A 402 -6.63 -3.43 12.91
C GLU A 402 -5.59 -4.01 11.93
N LYS A 403 -4.70 -4.89 12.41
CA LYS A 403 -3.71 -5.58 11.58
C LYS A 403 -4.36 -6.44 10.49
N LEU A 404 -5.42 -7.17 10.82
CA LEU A 404 -6.13 -8.02 9.86
C LEU A 404 -6.90 -7.19 8.82
N HIS A 405 -7.45 -6.04 9.21
CA HIS A 405 -8.16 -5.14 8.31
C HIS A 405 -7.27 -4.58 7.21
N MET A 406 -5.98 -4.37 7.45
CA MET A 406 -5.07 -4.00 6.37
C MET A 406 -5.03 -5.09 5.30
N TRP A 407 -4.70 -6.32 5.68
CA TRP A 407 -4.57 -7.43 4.71
C TRP A 407 -5.90 -7.71 4.01
N ARG A 408 -7.04 -7.55 4.71
CA ARG A 408 -8.38 -7.60 4.11
C ARG A 408 -8.57 -6.57 2.99
N ARG A 409 -7.92 -5.41 3.06
CA ARG A 409 -7.98 -4.36 2.02
C ARG A 409 -6.93 -4.57 0.92
N LEU A 410 -5.71 -4.98 1.27
CA LEU A 410 -4.59 -5.08 0.34
C LEU A 410 -4.61 -6.36 -0.51
N VAL A 411 -4.96 -7.52 0.07
CA VAL A 411 -4.91 -8.79 -0.67
C VAL A 411 -5.86 -8.79 -1.89
N PRO A 412 -7.09 -8.26 -1.83
CA PRO A 412 -7.93 -8.09 -3.01
C PRO A 412 -7.32 -7.20 -4.09
N LEU A 413 -6.72 -6.07 -3.70
CA LEU A 413 -6.03 -5.17 -4.61
C LEU A 413 -4.84 -5.86 -5.28
N TYR A 414 -4.05 -6.61 -4.52
CA TYR A 414 -2.90 -7.34 -5.05
C TYR A 414 -3.32 -8.43 -6.04
N ARG A 415 -4.41 -9.15 -5.75
CA ARG A 415 -4.99 -10.12 -6.69
C ARG A 415 -5.42 -9.46 -8.00
N GLU A 416 -6.01 -8.26 -7.94
CA GLU A 416 -6.37 -7.47 -9.12
C GLU A 416 -5.11 -7.09 -9.92
N MET A 417 -4.07 -6.56 -9.26
CA MET A 417 -2.79 -6.20 -9.90
C MET A 417 -2.12 -7.40 -10.60
N VAL A 418 -2.12 -8.57 -9.96
CA VAL A 418 -1.59 -9.81 -10.56
C VAL A 418 -2.44 -10.24 -11.76
N SER A 419 -3.77 -10.15 -11.65
CA SER A 419 -4.69 -10.49 -12.75
C SER A 419 -4.52 -9.55 -13.96
N GLU A 420 -4.35 -8.25 -13.72
CA GLU A 420 -4.03 -7.26 -14.76
C GLU A 420 -2.69 -7.59 -15.44
N THR A 421 -1.68 -7.95 -14.65
CA THR A 421 -0.34 -8.28 -15.14
C THR A 421 -0.35 -9.53 -16.03
N ILE A 422 -1.09 -10.57 -15.64
CA ILE A 422 -1.32 -11.77 -16.46
C ILE A 422 -1.95 -11.38 -17.79
N ARG A 423 -3.07 -10.65 -17.75
CA ARG A 423 -3.79 -10.21 -18.95
C ARG A 423 -2.91 -9.40 -19.90
N HIS A 424 -2.15 -8.44 -19.37
CA HIS A 424 -1.24 -7.62 -20.18
C HIS A 424 -0.12 -8.44 -20.79
N THR A 425 0.45 -9.39 -20.04
CA THR A 425 1.54 -10.25 -20.50
C THR A 425 1.07 -11.20 -21.59
N GLU A 426 -0.12 -11.79 -21.44
CA GLU A 426 -0.76 -12.61 -22.48
C GLU A 426 -0.97 -11.82 -23.77
N GLN A 427 -1.59 -10.63 -23.68
CA GLN A 427 -1.86 -9.78 -24.84
C GLN A 427 -0.59 -9.31 -25.54
N PHE A 428 0.42 -8.94 -24.76
CA PHE A 428 1.67 -8.40 -25.26
C PHE A 428 2.61 -9.48 -25.83
N SER A 429 2.61 -10.68 -25.26
CA SER A 429 3.42 -11.82 -25.74
C SER A 429 3.11 -12.19 -27.20
N GLY A 430 1.85 -12.02 -27.63
CA GLY A 430 1.44 -12.24 -29.02
C GLY A 430 2.09 -11.29 -30.03
N ARG A 431 2.53 -10.10 -29.60
CA ARG A 431 3.05 -9.02 -30.46
C ARG A 431 4.55 -9.03 -30.65
N ILE A 432 5.29 -9.65 -29.73
CA ILE A 432 6.74 -9.87 -29.90
C ILE A 432 7.01 -10.93 -31.01
N ARG A 433 5.97 -11.61 -31.48
CA ARG A 433 6.03 -12.49 -32.65
C ARG A 433 6.19 -11.67 -33.93
N MET A 434 7.29 -11.90 -34.65
CA MET A 434 7.37 -11.50 -36.06
C MET A 434 6.26 -12.23 -36.87
N PRO A 435 5.71 -11.62 -37.93
CA PRO A 435 4.88 -12.34 -38.88
C PRO A 435 5.77 -13.36 -39.61
N MET A 436 5.79 -14.61 -39.15
CA MET A 436 6.43 -15.67 -39.92
C MET A 436 5.60 -15.93 -41.17
N THR A 437 6.20 -15.66 -42.32
CA THR A 437 5.93 -16.41 -43.53
C THR A 437 5.86 -17.90 -43.20
N SER A 438 4.83 -18.55 -43.74
CA SER A 438 4.52 -19.98 -43.66
C SER A 438 5.73 -20.89 -43.43
N CYS A 439 5.94 -21.31 -42.18
CA CYS A 439 6.84 -22.41 -41.83
C CYS A 439 6.10 -23.35 -40.87
N LYS A 440 5.77 -24.55 -41.35
CA LYS A 440 5.26 -25.65 -40.54
C LYS A 440 6.45 -26.32 -39.83
N SER A 441 6.67 -26.04 -38.55
CA SER A 441 7.34 -26.96 -37.61
C SER A 441 7.32 -26.44 -36.16
N THR A 442 6.81 -27.31 -35.26
CA THR A 442 6.97 -27.36 -33.80
C THR A 442 7.17 -26.03 -33.05
N ASP A 443 6.05 -25.34 -32.77
CA ASP A 443 5.94 -24.04 -32.07
C ASP A 443 6.04 -24.13 -30.53
N ASP A 444 6.34 -25.31 -29.96
CA ASP A 444 6.22 -25.54 -28.50
C ASP A 444 7.27 -24.81 -27.66
N GLY A 445 8.52 -24.68 -28.12
CA GLY A 445 9.60 -24.11 -27.28
C GLY A 445 9.51 -22.60 -27.03
N LYS A 446 8.97 -21.83 -28.00
CA LYS A 446 8.91 -20.35 -27.94
C LYS A 446 7.83 -19.85 -26.99
N HIS A 447 6.72 -20.58 -26.93
CA HIS A 447 5.61 -20.31 -26.03
C HIS A 447 5.96 -20.62 -24.57
N MET A 448 6.79 -21.64 -24.32
CA MET A 448 7.04 -22.12 -22.96
C MET A 448 7.68 -21.07 -22.03
N LEU A 449 8.63 -20.25 -22.50
CA LEU A 449 9.43 -19.41 -21.60
C LEU A 449 8.68 -18.22 -20.96
N ILE A 450 7.93 -17.43 -21.74
CA ILE A 450 7.07 -16.36 -21.16
C ILE A 450 5.88 -17.00 -20.43
N SER A 451 5.37 -18.13 -20.94
CA SER A 451 4.27 -18.84 -20.29
C SER A 451 4.62 -19.36 -18.90
N HIS A 452 5.88 -19.73 -18.63
CA HIS A 452 6.30 -20.14 -17.28
C HIS A 452 6.09 -19.02 -16.25
N TYR A 453 6.40 -17.77 -16.59
CA TYR A 453 6.11 -16.64 -15.71
C TYR A 453 4.60 -16.42 -15.53
N ILE A 454 3.78 -16.69 -16.56
CA ILE A 454 2.32 -16.64 -16.44
C ILE A 454 1.82 -17.71 -15.47
N LEU A 455 2.39 -18.93 -15.52
CA LEU A 455 2.08 -20.00 -14.57
C LEU A 455 2.44 -19.61 -13.13
N ASP A 456 3.61 -19.01 -12.92
CA ASP A 456 4.02 -18.51 -11.59
C ASP A 456 3.09 -17.40 -11.09
N LEU A 457 2.69 -16.46 -11.96
CA LEU A 457 1.71 -15.42 -11.61
C LEU A 457 0.34 -16.01 -11.30
N ALA A 458 -0.09 -17.04 -12.04
CA ALA A 458 -1.34 -17.76 -11.77
C ALA A 458 -1.27 -18.48 -10.41
N HIS A 459 -0.10 -19.03 -10.04
CA HIS A 459 0.13 -19.60 -8.72
C HIS A 459 0.01 -18.53 -7.62
N VAL A 460 0.68 -17.38 -7.78
CA VAL A 460 0.55 -16.25 -6.84
C VAL A 460 -0.91 -15.81 -6.71
N LYS A 461 -1.64 -15.69 -7.83
CA LYS A 461 -3.05 -15.32 -7.81
C LYS A 461 -3.88 -16.31 -6.99
N SER A 462 -3.68 -17.61 -7.20
CA SER A 462 -4.36 -18.67 -6.43
C SER A 462 -4.04 -18.58 -4.93
N GLN A 463 -2.78 -18.30 -4.56
CA GLN A 463 -2.39 -18.10 -3.16
C GLN A 463 -3.08 -16.88 -2.54
N LEU A 464 -3.15 -15.76 -3.28
CA LEU A 464 -3.85 -14.56 -2.81
C LEU A 464 -5.36 -14.81 -2.63
N GLU A 465 -5.98 -15.65 -3.45
CA GLU A 465 -7.38 -16.07 -3.28
C GLU A 465 -7.56 -16.93 -2.02
N GLU A 466 -6.64 -17.87 -1.76
CA GLU A 466 -6.63 -18.65 -0.51
C GLU A 466 -6.45 -17.73 0.71
N TYR A 467 -5.54 -16.76 0.64
CA TYR A 467 -5.31 -15.80 1.72
C TYR A 467 -6.52 -14.93 2.00
N GLN A 468 -7.32 -14.55 1.00
CA GLN A 468 -8.58 -13.84 1.24
C GLN A 468 -9.56 -14.68 2.04
N ASN A 469 -9.77 -15.94 1.63
CA ASN A 469 -10.64 -16.87 2.35
C ASN A 469 -10.15 -17.08 3.79
N ARG A 470 -8.83 -17.23 3.97
CA ARG A 470 -8.23 -17.35 5.30
C ARG A 470 -8.41 -16.10 6.14
N ILE A 471 -8.25 -14.90 5.58
CA ILE A 471 -8.48 -13.63 6.28
C ILE A 471 -9.93 -13.54 6.76
N ASP A 472 -10.90 -13.94 5.93
CA ASP A 472 -12.32 -13.96 6.34
C ASP A 472 -12.59 -14.93 7.48
N GLN A 473 -12.00 -16.13 7.43
CA GLN A 473 -12.08 -17.11 8.52
C GLN A 473 -11.45 -16.58 9.82
N ILE A 474 -10.23 -16.04 9.75
CA ILE A 474 -9.55 -15.44 10.91
C ILE A 474 -10.39 -14.27 11.45
N THR A 475 -10.98 -13.44 10.59
CA THR A 475 -11.86 -12.33 11.03
C THR A 475 -13.05 -12.83 11.83
N SER A 476 -13.68 -13.93 11.39
CA SER A 476 -14.77 -14.58 12.12
C SER A 476 -14.31 -15.12 13.48
N VAL A 477 -13.15 -15.77 13.54
CA VAL A 477 -12.55 -16.28 14.80
C VAL A 477 -12.25 -15.13 15.77
N VAL A 478 -11.61 -14.06 15.31
CA VAL A 478 -11.33 -12.86 16.13
C VAL A 478 -12.61 -12.27 16.68
N THR A 479 -13.64 -12.13 15.85
CA THR A 479 -14.94 -11.58 16.28
C THR A 479 -15.60 -12.45 17.36
N ALA A 480 -15.52 -13.78 17.22
CA ALA A 480 -16.01 -14.71 18.23
C ALA A 480 -15.22 -14.59 19.55
N VAL A 481 -13.89 -14.50 19.47
CA VAL A 481 -13.03 -14.30 20.66
C VAL A 481 -13.36 -12.96 21.35
N ILE A 482 -13.54 -11.87 20.60
CA ILE A 482 -13.97 -10.56 21.13
C ILE A 482 -15.32 -10.68 21.83
N SER A 483 -16.29 -11.37 21.23
CA SER A 483 -17.63 -11.57 21.80
C SER A 483 -17.58 -12.35 23.13
N ILE A 484 -16.78 -13.43 23.17
CA ILE A 484 -16.58 -14.24 24.38
C ILE A 484 -15.91 -13.39 25.47
N ASP A 485 -14.89 -12.61 25.13
CA ASP A 485 -14.19 -11.76 26.10
C ASP A 485 -15.11 -10.63 26.63
N ASN A 486 -15.87 -9.97 25.75
CA ASN A 486 -16.87 -8.99 26.16
C ASN A 486 -17.94 -9.59 27.07
N SER A 487 -18.36 -10.84 26.83
CA SER A 487 -19.29 -11.55 27.70
C SER A 487 -18.68 -11.83 29.07
N ARG A 488 -17.42 -12.27 29.13
CA ARG A 488 -16.70 -12.47 30.40
C ARG A 488 -16.53 -11.16 31.17
N ARG A 489 -16.22 -10.06 30.49
CA ARG A 489 -16.15 -8.72 31.08
C ARG A 489 -17.49 -8.28 31.64
N GLY A 490 -18.57 -8.40 30.86
CA GLY A 490 -19.92 -8.11 31.33
C GLY A 490 -20.31 -8.92 32.56
N LEU A 491 -19.89 -10.19 32.66
CA LEU A 491 -20.09 -10.99 33.87
C LEU A 491 -19.26 -10.50 35.07
N GLN A 492 -18.02 -10.09 34.85
CA GLN A 492 -17.16 -9.51 35.90
C GLN A 492 -17.72 -8.16 36.39
N ASP A 493 -18.14 -7.30 35.47
CA ASP A 493 -18.74 -6.00 35.78
C ASP A 493 -20.06 -6.17 36.51
N ASN A 494 -20.91 -7.11 36.08
CA ASN A 494 -22.15 -7.45 36.80
C ASN A 494 -21.87 -7.94 38.23
N ARG A 495 -20.80 -8.70 38.45
CA ARG A 495 -20.40 -9.11 39.82
C ARG A 495 -19.93 -7.92 40.66
N ASN A 496 -19.16 -7.00 40.07
CA ASN A 496 -18.70 -5.79 40.76
C ASN A 496 -19.87 -4.84 41.07
N ILE A 497 -20.78 -4.62 40.11
CA ILE A 497 -22.03 -3.87 40.32
C ILE A 497 -22.87 -4.56 41.39
N GLY A 498 -22.95 -5.89 41.38
CA GLY A 498 -23.64 -6.67 42.42
C GLY A 498 -23.07 -6.41 43.81
N ARG A 499 -21.74 -6.40 43.96
CA ARG A 499 -21.05 -6.07 45.23
C ARG A 499 -21.34 -4.64 45.68
N LEU A 500 -21.27 -3.68 44.76
CA LEU A 500 -21.55 -2.27 45.04
C LEU A 500 -23.02 -2.06 45.45
N THR A 501 -23.94 -2.72 44.75
CA THR A 501 -25.38 -2.66 45.04
C THR A 501 -25.67 -3.24 46.42
N TRP A 502 -25.03 -4.36 46.78
CA TRP A 502 -25.17 -4.95 48.11
C TRP A 502 -24.68 -4.00 49.21
N LEU A 503 -23.54 -3.34 48.99
CA LEU A 503 -23.00 -2.34 49.90
C LEU A 503 -23.94 -1.13 50.02
N ALA A 504 -24.39 -0.56 48.91
CA ALA A 504 -25.33 0.56 48.89
C ALA A 504 -26.66 0.23 49.59
N THR A 505 -27.18 -0.98 49.39
CA THR A 505 -28.43 -1.45 50.01
C THR A 505 -28.31 -1.50 51.54
N PHE A 506 -27.14 -1.82 52.07
CA PHE A 506 -26.90 -1.85 53.51
C PHE A 506 -26.65 -0.46 54.09
N PHE A 507 -25.81 0.35 53.44
CA PHE A 507 -25.35 1.62 53.98
C PHE A 507 -26.33 2.79 53.80
N ILE A 508 -27.06 2.88 52.69
CA ILE A 508 -27.98 4.02 52.45
C ILE A 508 -29.05 4.16 53.54
N PRO A 509 -29.77 3.09 53.95
CA PRO A 509 -30.77 3.17 55.00
C PRO A 509 -30.17 3.47 56.38
N LEU A 510 -29.00 2.90 56.69
CA LEU A 510 -28.29 3.15 57.94
C LEU A 510 -27.83 4.61 58.03
N SER A 511 -27.31 5.16 56.93
CA SER A 511 -26.93 6.58 56.83
C SER A 511 -28.15 7.51 56.95
N LEU A 512 -29.31 7.11 56.44
CA LEU A 512 -30.56 7.87 56.62
C LEU A 512 -30.97 7.93 58.10
N VAL A 513 -30.93 6.80 58.80
CA VAL A 513 -31.23 6.74 60.25
C VAL A 513 -30.24 7.58 61.05
N ALA A 514 -28.95 7.48 60.74
CA ALA A 514 -27.90 8.31 61.35
C ALA A 514 -28.13 9.81 61.09
N GLY A 515 -28.51 10.18 59.86
CA GLY A 515 -28.83 11.56 59.49
C GLY A 515 -30.02 12.13 60.27
N ILE A 516 -31.12 11.39 60.35
CA ILE A 516 -32.33 11.80 61.09
C ILE A 516 -32.02 11.97 62.58
N LEU A 517 -31.28 11.04 63.18
CA LEU A 517 -30.91 11.10 64.60
C LEU A 517 -29.83 12.16 64.91
N SER A 518 -29.11 12.64 63.89
CA SER A 518 -28.15 13.73 64.00
C SER A 518 -28.82 15.12 63.96
N MET A 519 -30.07 15.23 63.48
CA MET A 519 -30.83 16.49 63.44
C MET A 519 -31.45 16.87 64.80
N GLN A 520 -30.65 16.81 65.88
CA GLN A 520 -31.06 17.26 67.21
C GLN A 520 -30.58 18.69 67.45
N SER A 521 -31.43 19.55 68.02
CA SER A 521 -31.15 20.97 68.20
C SER A 521 -30.22 21.31 69.38
N ASN A 522 -29.94 20.34 70.28
CA ASN A 522 -29.08 20.55 71.45
C ASN A 522 -28.16 19.34 71.71
N VAL A 523 -26.84 19.56 71.62
CA VAL A 523 -25.79 18.53 71.78
C VAL A 523 -25.67 18.03 73.22
N ALA A 524 -26.21 18.78 74.20
CA ALA A 524 -26.14 18.44 75.62
C ALA A 524 -27.12 17.32 76.07
N ASP A 525 -28.13 16.99 75.25
CA ASP A 525 -29.13 15.93 75.54
C ASP A 525 -28.78 14.58 74.90
N ILE A 526 -27.54 14.40 74.42
CA ILE A 526 -27.02 13.10 73.95
C ILE A 526 -26.79 12.20 75.18
N SER A 527 -27.89 11.74 75.74
CA SER A 527 -27.93 10.78 76.83
C SER A 527 -27.68 9.37 76.31
N ARG A 528 -27.35 8.45 77.22
CA ARG A 528 -27.25 7.00 76.98
C ARG A 528 -28.49 6.45 76.23
N ASN A 529 -29.64 7.11 76.35
CA ASN A 529 -30.89 6.71 75.74
C ASN A 529 -30.91 6.91 74.21
N THR A 530 -30.37 8.02 73.69
CA THR A 530 -30.29 8.26 72.22
C THR A 530 -29.40 7.23 71.54
N PHE A 531 -28.30 6.85 72.19
CA PHE A 531 -27.41 5.79 71.71
C PHE A 531 -28.12 4.43 71.69
N VAL A 532 -28.89 4.10 72.73
CA VAL A 532 -29.70 2.88 72.78
C VAL A 532 -30.77 2.89 71.68
N VAL A 533 -31.44 4.02 71.45
CA VAL A 533 -32.47 4.15 70.38
C VAL A 533 -31.86 4.03 68.99
N TYR A 534 -30.67 4.58 68.76
CA TYR A 534 -29.94 4.38 67.49
C TYR A 534 -29.67 2.90 67.20
N PHE A 535 -29.10 2.16 68.16
CA PHE A 535 -28.83 0.73 67.97
C PHE A 535 -30.12 -0.10 67.92
N ALA A 536 -31.14 0.25 68.70
CA ALA A 536 -32.42 -0.45 68.74
C ALA A 536 -33.24 -0.27 67.45
N THR A 537 -33.02 0.80 66.68
CA THR A 537 -33.73 1.05 65.41
C THR A 537 -32.92 0.64 64.19
N SER A 538 -31.62 0.95 64.17
CA SER A 538 -30.74 0.67 63.01
C SER A 538 -30.46 -0.83 62.81
N LEU A 539 -30.27 -1.60 63.88
CA LEU A 539 -29.96 -3.04 63.78
C LEU A 539 -31.12 -3.86 63.20
N PRO A 540 -32.38 -3.76 63.70
CA PRO A 540 -33.49 -4.50 63.09
C PRO A 540 -33.82 -4.01 61.69
N LEU A 541 -33.71 -2.71 61.40
CA LEU A 541 -33.91 -2.20 60.05
C LEU A 541 -32.86 -2.76 59.08
N GLY A 542 -31.59 -2.81 59.49
CA GLY A 542 -30.52 -3.44 58.72
C GLY A 542 -30.77 -4.93 58.45
N ILE A 543 -31.27 -5.67 59.45
CA ILE A 543 -31.62 -7.10 59.32
C ILE A 543 -32.80 -7.28 58.35
N VAL A 544 -33.87 -6.48 58.47
CA VAL A 544 -35.04 -6.57 57.59
C VAL A 544 -34.66 -6.29 56.14
N ILE A 545 -33.84 -5.26 55.91
CA ILE A 545 -33.37 -4.90 54.57
C ILE A 545 -32.42 -5.99 54.02
N ALA A 546 -31.56 -6.57 54.86
CA ALA A 546 -30.71 -7.70 54.46
C ALA A 546 -31.53 -8.94 54.10
N VAL A 547 -32.56 -9.29 54.88
CA VAL A 547 -33.46 -10.42 54.60
C VAL A 547 -34.29 -10.17 53.34
N ALA A 548 -34.81 -8.95 53.14
CA ALA A 548 -35.50 -8.57 51.92
C ALA A 548 -34.58 -8.64 50.69
N ALA A 549 -33.34 -8.16 50.80
CA ALA A 549 -32.35 -8.25 49.74
C ALA A 549 -31.96 -9.71 49.42
N LEU A 550 -31.76 -10.54 50.45
CA LEU A 550 -31.43 -11.95 50.29
C LEU A 550 -32.57 -12.73 49.64
N THR A 551 -33.81 -12.55 50.10
CA THR A 551 -35.00 -13.22 49.53
C THR A 551 -35.25 -12.81 48.07
N LEU A 552 -35.08 -11.53 47.75
CA LEU A 552 -35.14 -11.03 46.36
C LEU A 552 -34.00 -11.62 45.51
N SER A 553 -32.78 -11.73 46.04
CA SER A 553 -31.64 -12.34 45.33
C SER A 553 -31.82 -13.84 45.07
N PHE A 554 -32.35 -14.58 46.06
CA PHE A 554 -32.59 -16.02 45.97
C PHE A 554 -33.72 -16.34 44.99
N SER A 555 -34.78 -15.51 44.97
CA SER A 555 -35.89 -15.67 44.02
C SER A 555 -35.44 -15.54 42.56
N ARG A 556 -34.49 -14.63 42.27
CA ARG A 556 -33.89 -14.43 40.94
C ARG A 556 -33.01 -15.61 40.51
N SER A 557 -32.28 -16.23 41.46
CA SER A 557 -31.48 -17.43 41.18
C SER A 557 -32.37 -18.64 40.82
N LEU A 558 -33.45 -18.85 41.58
CA LEU A 558 -34.40 -19.95 41.33
C LEU A 558 -35.10 -19.81 39.98
N THR A 559 -35.50 -18.59 39.61
CA THR A 559 -36.13 -18.32 38.30
C THR A 559 -35.16 -18.54 37.14
N GLN A 560 -33.87 -18.18 37.27
CA GLN A 560 -32.86 -18.48 36.24
C GLN A 560 -32.60 -19.97 36.06
N HIS A 561 -32.56 -20.75 37.15
CA HIS A 561 -32.44 -22.20 37.10
C HIS A 561 -33.67 -22.86 36.46
N LEU A 562 -34.89 -22.40 36.79
CA LEU A 562 -36.13 -22.91 36.20
C LEU A 562 -36.26 -22.59 34.70
N VAL A 563 -35.81 -21.42 34.25
CA VAL A 563 -35.80 -21.05 32.82
C VAL A 563 -34.78 -21.89 32.03
N LYS A 564 -33.57 -22.11 32.57
CA LYS A 564 -32.58 -23.02 31.96
C LYS A 564 -33.07 -24.47 31.90
N PHE A 565 -33.74 -24.93 32.95
CA PHE A 565 -34.32 -26.27 32.99
C PHE A 565 -35.45 -26.44 31.97
N LYS A 566 -36.34 -25.45 31.83
CA LYS A 566 -37.38 -25.46 30.79
C LYS A 566 -36.80 -25.42 29.36
N GLY A 567 -35.75 -24.65 29.11
CA GLY A 567 -35.07 -24.62 27.80
C GLY A 567 -34.35 -25.93 27.45
N ALA A 568 -33.68 -26.56 28.43
CA ALA A 568 -33.04 -27.87 28.25
C ALA A 568 -34.06 -28.98 27.98
N VAL A 569 -35.22 -28.93 28.66
CA VAL A 569 -36.32 -29.88 28.44
C VAL A 569 -37.01 -29.66 27.09
N TRP A 570 -37.02 -28.44 26.54
CA TRP A 570 -37.58 -28.17 25.21
C TRP A 570 -36.67 -28.66 24.07
N ASN A 571 -35.34 -28.57 24.23
CA ASN A 571 -34.37 -29.12 23.27
C ASN A 571 -34.23 -30.65 23.30
N LEU A 572 -34.83 -31.31 24.31
CA LEU A 572 -34.84 -32.78 24.44
C LEU A 572 -36.14 -33.42 23.93
N ARG A 573 -37.06 -32.66 23.31
CA ARG A 573 -38.18 -33.26 22.57
C ARG A 573 -37.69 -33.72 21.20
N PRO A 574 -37.74 -35.03 20.87
CA PRO A 574 -37.39 -35.50 19.54
C PRO A 574 -38.38 -34.93 18.52
N HIS A 575 -37.86 -34.43 17.39
CA HIS A 575 -38.61 -34.19 16.18
C HIS A 575 -39.17 -35.54 15.70
N GLN A 576 -40.38 -35.87 16.14
CA GLN A 576 -41.10 -37.03 15.65
C GLN A 576 -41.68 -36.64 14.28
N LYS A 577 -41.05 -37.16 13.22
CA LYS A 577 -41.60 -37.18 11.87
C LYS A 577 -42.97 -37.88 11.91
N SER A 578 -44.01 -37.24 11.40
CA SER A 578 -45.19 -37.91 10.87
C SER A 578 -45.18 -37.76 9.35
N HIS A 579 -45.56 -38.85 8.69
CA HIS A 579 -45.78 -39.02 7.26
C HIS A 579 -46.59 -37.91 6.58
#